data_AF-A0A8S2RXA7-F1
#
_entry.id   AF-A0A8S2RXA7-F1
#
_cell.length_a   1.000
_cell.length_b   1.000
_cell.length_c   1.000
_cell.angle_alpha   90.00
_cell.angle_beta   90.00
_cell.angle_gamma   90.00
#
_symmetry.space_group_name_H-M   'P 1'
#
loop_
_entity.id
_entity.type
_entity.pdbx_description
1 polymer ?
#
loop_
_entity_poly.entity_id
_entity_poly.type
_entity_poly.pdbx_seq_one_letter_code
_entity_poly.pdbx_strand_id
1 'polypeptide(L)'
;MQLVKLFKSVNDQGTIVTDSEIITYIREHMDPSEKFYIRNIVLSYLEACLINLNPQKKIQEDIAKKRMTVLNAIIEHKLEAEIQAVYAIQNFV
;
A
#
# COMPACT_ATOMS: atom_id res chain seq x y z
N MET A 1 -2.20 -2.48 10.24
CA MET A 1 -2.56 -1.07 10.57
C MET A 1 -1.38 -0.10 10.55
N GLN A 2 -0.12 -0.53 10.80
CA GLN A 2 1.09 0.31 10.73
C GLN A 2 1.47 0.71 9.29
N LEU A 3 1.37 -0.21 8.33
CA LEU A 3 1.69 0.05 6.91
C LEU A 3 0.79 1.13 6.27
N VAL A 4 -0.49 1.21 6.67
CA VAL A 4 -1.42 2.26 6.24
C VAL A 4 -0.93 3.65 6.66
N LYS A 5 -0.41 3.79 7.89
CA LYS A 5 0.14 5.07 8.37
C LYS A 5 1.37 5.49 7.57
N LEU A 6 2.27 4.53 7.30
CA LEU A 6 3.44 4.75 6.46
C LEU A 6 3.05 5.24 5.06
N PHE A 7 2.05 4.63 4.42
CA PHE A 7 1.52 5.09 3.12
C PHE A 7 0.92 6.51 3.19
N LYS A 8 0.21 6.85 4.27
CA LYS A 8 -0.28 8.22 4.54
C LYS A 8 0.83 9.25 4.80
N SER A 9 2.10 8.83 4.71
CA SER A 9 3.27 9.70 4.82
C SER A 9 3.58 10.20 6.23
N VAL A 10 3.10 9.53 7.27
CA VAL A 10 3.48 9.83 8.66
C VAL A 10 3.74 8.53 9.41
N ASN A 11 4.94 8.40 9.99
CA ASN A 11 5.21 7.30 10.92
C ASN A 11 4.58 7.59 12.29
N ASP A 12 4.71 6.65 13.24
CA ASP A 12 4.15 6.81 14.59
C ASP A 12 4.74 8.00 15.38
N GLN A 13 5.78 8.66 14.85
CA GLN A 13 6.45 9.83 15.40
C GLN A 13 6.06 11.13 14.68
N GLY A 14 5.12 11.08 13.72
CA GLY A 14 4.65 12.25 12.97
C GLY A 14 5.63 12.79 11.91
N THR A 15 6.65 12.01 11.53
CA THR A 15 7.65 12.41 10.53
C THR A 15 7.23 11.99 9.12
N ILE A 16 7.57 12.79 8.11
CA ILE A 16 7.31 12.49 6.70
C ILE A 16 8.07 11.23 6.28
N VAL A 17 7.34 10.22 5.78
CA VAL A 17 7.92 8.95 5.30
C VAL A 17 8.15 9.00 3.79
N THR A 18 9.35 8.65 3.33
CA THR A 18 9.74 8.51 1.91
C THR A 18 9.35 7.14 1.35
N ASP A 19 9.27 6.98 0.03
CA ASP A 19 8.95 5.68 -0.59
C ASP A 19 10.00 4.62 -0.26
N SER A 20 11.29 4.99 -0.24
CA SER A 20 12.38 4.07 0.10
C SER A 20 12.25 3.54 1.52
N GLU A 21 11.84 4.37 2.48
CA GLU A 21 11.62 3.91 3.86
C GLU A 21 10.45 2.93 3.95
N ILE A 22 9.38 3.13 3.18
CA ILE A 22 8.26 2.17 3.13
C ILE A 22 8.74 0.84 2.52
N ILE A 23 9.50 0.89 1.42
CA ILE A 23 10.04 -0.31 0.76
C ILE A 23 10.98 -1.06 1.70
N THR A 24 11.89 -0.36 2.38
CA THR A 24 12.80 -0.95 3.38
C THR A 24 12.00 -1.58 4.51
N TYR A 25 11.02 -0.87 5.07
CA TYR A 25 10.16 -1.40 6.12
C TYR A 25 9.48 -2.71 5.70
N ILE A 26 8.88 -2.73 4.51
CA ILE A 26 8.23 -3.94 3.97
C ILE A 26 9.24 -5.08 3.87
N ARG A 27 10.43 -4.85 3.30
CA ARG A 27 11.46 -5.89 3.11
C ARG A 27 12.04 -6.42 4.40
N GLU A 28 12.11 -5.60 5.45
CA GLU A 28 12.66 -5.98 6.75
C GLU A 28 11.64 -6.66 7.67
N HIS A 29 10.35 -6.31 7.53
CA HIS A 29 9.32 -6.68 8.51
C HIS A 29 8.22 -7.59 7.95
N MET A 30 8.23 -7.88 6.64
CA MET A 30 7.26 -8.78 6.01
C MET A 30 7.99 -9.88 5.24
N ASP A 31 7.52 -11.12 5.38
CA ASP A 31 8.10 -12.26 4.69
C ASP A 31 7.46 -12.40 3.28
N PRO A 32 8.25 -12.26 2.19
CA PRO A 32 7.73 -12.36 0.83
C PRO A 32 7.21 -13.75 0.46
N SER A 33 7.51 -14.79 1.26
CA SER A 33 6.97 -16.14 1.05
C SER A 33 5.54 -16.31 1.57
N GLU A 34 5.02 -15.34 2.33
CA GLU A 34 3.65 -15.39 2.83
C GLU A 34 2.64 -15.35 1.67
N LYS A 35 1.69 -16.28 1.70
CA LYS A 35 0.63 -16.44 0.67
C LYS A 35 -0.11 -15.15 0.32
N PHE A 36 -0.24 -14.23 1.27
CA PHE A 36 -0.99 -12.98 1.10
C PHE A 36 -0.10 -11.73 1.16
N TYR A 37 1.22 -11.88 0.99
CA TYR A 37 2.18 -10.78 1.05
C TYR A 37 1.78 -9.60 0.15
N ILE A 38 1.61 -9.84 -1.16
CA ILE A 38 1.21 -8.79 -2.11
C ILE A 38 -0.17 -8.25 -1.79
N ARG A 39 -1.13 -9.14 -1.52
CA ARG A 39 -2.51 -8.76 -1.18
C ARG A 39 -2.56 -7.79 0.00
N ASN A 40 -1.83 -8.10 1.08
CA ASN A 40 -1.83 -7.30 2.31
C ASN A 40 -1.22 -5.91 2.10
N ILE A 41 -0.18 -5.82 1.28
CA ILE A 41 0.47 -4.55 0.92
C ILE A 41 -0.48 -3.69 0.08
N VAL A 42 -1.10 -4.28 -0.95
CA VAL A 42 -2.05 -3.58 -1.83
C VAL A 42 -3.28 -3.11 -1.05
N LEU A 43 -3.86 -3.94 -0.18
CA LEU A 43 -4.98 -3.53 0.67
C LEU A 43 -4.58 -2.38 1.60
N SER A 44 -3.40 -2.43 2.23
CA SER A 44 -2.92 -1.35 3.10
C SER A 44 -2.72 -0.03 2.33
N TYR A 45 -2.25 -0.11 1.08
CA TYR A 45 -2.15 1.05 0.19
C TYR A 45 -3.54 1.61 -0.15
N LEU A 46 -4.50 0.75 -0.52
CA LEU A 46 -5.86 1.18 -0.87
C LEU A 46 -6.58 1.82 0.33
N GLU A 47 -6.42 1.25 1.53
CA GLU A 47 -6.92 1.83 2.78
C GLU A 47 -6.30 3.21 3.05
N ALA A 48 -5.02 3.41 2.74
CA ALA A 48 -4.37 4.70 2.88
C ALA A 48 -4.91 5.74 1.90
N CYS A 49 -5.25 5.30 0.69
CA CYS A 49 -5.86 6.12 -0.35
C CYS A 49 -7.32 6.48 -0.07
N LEU A 50 -8.04 5.80 0.81
CA LEU A 50 -9.44 6.16 1.10
C LEU A 50 -9.57 7.35 2.06
N ILE A 51 -10.46 8.29 1.71
CA ILE A 51 -11.11 9.20 2.66
C ILE A 51 -12.58 8.79 2.80
N ASN A 52 -13.03 8.69 4.05
CA ASN A 52 -14.44 8.63 4.38
C ASN A 52 -15.00 10.06 4.50
N LEU A 53 -15.50 10.60 3.39
CA LEU A 53 -16.27 11.85 3.41
C LEU A 53 -17.75 11.49 3.48
N ASN A 54 -18.32 11.38 4.67
CA ASN A 54 -19.69 10.91 4.87
C ASN A 54 -20.68 11.61 3.88
N PRO A 55 -21.38 10.89 2.96
CA PRO A 55 -21.53 9.43 2.79
C PRO A 55 -20.69 8.79 1.66
N GLN A 56 -19.78 9.51 1.01
CA GLN A 56 -18.98 9.04 -0.12
C GLN A 56 -17.57 8.62 0.30
N LYS A 57 -17.16 7.41 -0.10
CA LYS A 57 -15.75 7.03 -0.15
C LYS A 57 -15.12 7.68 -1.37
N LYS A 58 -14.07 8.47 -1.16
CA LYS A 58 -13.26 9.03 -2.25
C LYS A 58 -11.81 8.57 -2.14
N ILE A 59 -11.17 8.42 -3.29
CA ILE A 59 -9.73 8.14 -3.38
C ILE A 59 -8.96 9.47 -3.30
N GLN A 60 -7.97 9.51 -2.41
CA GLN A 60 -6.91 10.51 -2.35
C GLN A 60 -5.93 10.25 -3.49
N GLU A 61 -6.19 10.90 -4.63
CA GLU A 61 -5.35 10.76 -5.81
C GLU A 61 -3.89 11.18 -5.56
N ASP A 62 -3.65 12.12 -4.64
CA ASP A 62 -2.32 12.56 -4.24
C ASP A 62 -1.53 11.45 -3.56
N ILE A 63 -2.14 10.73 -2.61
CA ILE A 63 -1.51 9.56 -1.96
C ILE A 63 -1.31 8.44 -2.97
N ALA A 64 -2.34 8.18 -3.80
CA ALA A 64 -2.28 7.12 -4.81
C ALA A 64 -1.12 7.36 -5.80
N LYS A 65 -1.02 8.56 -6.36
CA LYS A 65 0.06 8.94 -7.29
C LYS A 65 1.41 8.92 -6.60
N LYS A 66 1.51 9.47 -5.39
CA LYS A 66 2.78 9.52 -4.64
C LYS A 66 3.34 8.14 -4.37
N ARG A 67 2.50 7.18 -3.99
CA ARG A 67 2.94 5.86 -3.48
C ARG A 67 2.96 4.75 -4.55
N MET A 68 2.65 5.10 -5.79
CA MET A 68 2.69 4.14 -6.91
C MET A 68 4.08 3.51 -7.09
N THR A 69 5.16 4.26 -6.80
CA THR A 69 6.54 3.75 -6.81
C THR A 69 6.74 2.57 -5.85
N VAL A 70 6.13 2.62 -4.66
CA VAL A 70 6.20 1.53 -3.68
C VAL A 70 5.55 0.27 -4.24
N LEU A 71 4.35 0.40 -4.82
CA LEU A 71 3.67 -0.75 -5.43
C LEU A 71 4.49 -1.34 -6.58
N ASN A 72 5.03 -0.51 -7.46
CA ASN A 72 5.87 -0.97 -8.57
C ASN A 72 7.12 -1.71 -8.06
N ALA A 73 7.74 -1.20 -7.00
CA ALA A 73 8.93 -1.80 -6.39
C ALA A 73 8.66 -3.14 -5.66
N ILE A 74 7.42 -3.41 -5.27
CA ILE A 74 7.04 -4.66 -4.59
C ILE A 74 6.43 -5.68 -5.56
N ILE A 75 5.62 -5.23 -6.51
CA ILE A 75 5.03 -6.09 -7.54
C ILE A 75 6.10 -6.54 -8.54
N GLU A 76 7.08 -5.68 -8.83
CA GLU A 76 8.25 -5.98 -9.68
C GLU A 76 7.89 -6.56 -11.06
N HIS A 77 6.71 -6.21 -11.59
CA HIS A 77 6.17 -6.75 -12.86
C HIS A 77 6.11 -8.29 -12.93
N LYS A 78 6.01 -8.97 -11.79
CA LYS A 78 5.81 -10.42 -11.73
C LYS A 78 4.33 -10.72 -11.95
N LEU A 79 4.01 -11.52 -12.96
CA LEU A 79 2.63 -11.86 -13.34
C LEU A 79 1.77 -12.32 -12.13
N GLU A 80 2.32 -13.20 -11.29
CA GLU A 80 1.62 -13.71 -10.11
C GLU A 80 1.31 -12.60 -9.08
N ALA A 81 2.25 -11.67 -8.89
CA ALA A 81 2.05 -10.51 -8.01
C ALA A 81 1.02 -9.54 -8.59
N GLU A 82 1.03 -9.30 -9.90
CA GLU A 82 0.01 -8.48 -10.58
C GLU A 82 -1.38 -9.09 -10.44
N ILE A 83 -1.53 -10.41 -10.62
CA ILE A 83 -2.79 -11.12 -10.41
C ILE A 83 -3.28 -10.94 -8.97
N GLN A 84 -2.40 -11.13 -7.97
CA GLN A 84 -2.76 -10.91 -6.57
C GLN A 84 -3.17 -9.46 -6.28
N ALA A 85 -2.49 -8.48 -6.89
CA ALA A 85 -2.81 -7.07 -6.75
C ALA A 85 -4.20 -6.75 -7.34
N VAL A 86 -4.52 -7.30 -8.52
CA VAL A 86 -5.85 -7.16 -9.14
C VAL A 86 -6.93 -7.78 -8.26
N TYR A 87 -6.72 -8.99 -7.73
CA TYR A 87 -7.67 -9.60 -6.79
C TYR A 87 -7.84 -8.78 -5.50
N ALA A 88 -6.76 -8.17 -4.99
CA ALA A 88 -6.85 -7.29 -3.83
C ALA A 88 -7.72 -6.07 -4.10
N ILE A 89 -7.55 -5.44 -5.28
CA ILE A 89 -8.37 -4.31 -5.72
C ILE A 89 -9.83 -4.73 -5.88
N GLN A 90 -10.11 -5.85 -6.55
CA GLN A 90 -11.47 -6.35 -6.75
C GLN A 90 -12.22 -6.61 -5.43
N ASN A 91 -11.53 -7.14 -4.41
CA ASN A 91 -12.13 -7.40 -3.10
C ASN A 91 -12.31 -6.14 -2.24
N PHE A 92 -11.72 -5.01 -2.64
CA PHE A 92 -11.74 -3.77 -1.88
C PHE A 92 -12.88 -2.82 -2.30
N VAL A 93 -13.28 -2.89 -3.57
CA VAL A 93 -14.35 -2.08 -4.18
C VAL A 93 -15.74 -2.50 -3.67
#